data_AF-A0A2V9CD98-F1
#
_entry.id   AF-A0A2V9CD98-F1
#
_cell.length_a   1.000
_cell.length_b   1.000
_cell.length_c   1.000
_cell.angle_alpha   90.00
_cell.angle_beta   90.00
_cell.angle_gamma   90.00
#
_symmetry.space_group_name_H-M   'P 1'
#
loop_
_entity.id
_entity.type
_entity.pdbx_description
1 polymer ?
#
loop_
_entity_poly.entity_id
_entity_poly.type
_entity_poly.pdbx_seq_one_letter_code
_entity_poly.pdbx_strand_id
1 'polypeptide(L)'
;MNLADWRHRIDEIDKKLVKLLNERSQCALEIGKLKQAAKIPLYQPDRENEVLAHAESNNTGPLTDAAIRRLFERIIDEARAAERDAMHRDVSGGKAGNE
;
A
#
# COMPACT_ATOMS: atom_id res chain seq x y z
N MET A 1 -10.47 -30.01 14.91
CA MET A 1 -9.75 -28.73 14.79
C MET A 1 -9.56 -28.17 16.18
N ASN A 2 -8.32 -27.90 16.57
CA ASN A 2 -7.94 -27.38 17.89
C ASN A 2 -7.32 -25.97 17.76
N LEU A 3 -6.87 -25.40 18.88
CA LEU A 3 -6.26 -24.07 18.91
C LEU A 3 -5.01 -23.95 18.02
N ALA A 4 -4.16 -24.99 17.98
CA ALA A 4 -2.94 -24.98 17.18
C ALA A 4 -3.27 -25.00 15.68
N ASP A 5 -4.28 -25.75 15.26
CA ASP A 5 -4.73 -25.78 13.86
C ASP A 5 -5.18 -24.39 13.37
N TRP A 6 -5.88 -23.64 14.23
CA TRP A 6 -6.31 -22.27 13.90
C TRP A 6 -5.16 -21.28 13.86
N ARG A 7 -4.18 -21.39 14.76
CA ARG A 7 -2.97 -20.56 14.73
C ARG A 7 -2.16 -20.80 13.46
N HIS A 8 -1.94 -22.06 13.08
CA HIS A 8 -1.28 -22.39 11.83
C HIS A 8 -2.04 -21.82 10.62
N ARG A 9 -3.38 -21.88 10.64
CA ARG A 9 -4.19 -21.26 9.58
C ARG A 9 -4.01 -19.74 9.52
N ILE A 10 -3.90 -19.05 10.66
CA ILE A 10 -3.60 -17.61 10.72
C ILE A 10 -2.21 -17.35 10.12
N ASP A 11 -1.17 -18.10 10.50
CA ASP A 11 0.18 -17.91 9.96
C ASP A 11 0.21 -18.03 8.42
N GLU A 12 -0.55 -18.97 7.86
CA GLU A 12 -0.67 -19.13 6.41
C GLU A 12 -1.45 -18.00 5.73
N ILE A 13 -2.45 -17.41 6.42
CA ILE A 13 -3.15 -16.21 5.95
C ILE A 13 -2.20 -15.01 5.99
N ASP A 14 -1.45 -14.84 7.07
CA ASP A 14 -0.53 -13.71 7.26
C ASP A 14 0.56 -13.69 6.17
N LYS A 15 1.11 -14.84 5.80
CA LYS A 15 2.03 -14.96 4.65
C LYS A 15 1.41 -14.45 3.35
N LYS A 16 0.13 -14.77 3.11
CA LYS A 16 -0.60 -14.30 1.92
C LYS A 16 -0.88 -12.81 1.99
N LEU A 17 -1.24 -12.29 3.16
CA LEU A 17 -1.44 -10.86 3.39
C LEU A 17 -0.16 -10.08 3.09
N VAL A 18 0.99 -10.51 3.63
CA VAL A 18 2.29 -9.87 3.36
C VAL A 18 2.59 -9.86 1.86
N LYS A 19 2.37 -10.98 1.16
CA LYS A 19 2.57 -11.05 -0.29
C LYS A 19 1.68 -10.05 -1.05
N LEU A 20 0.37 -10.01 -0.74
CA LEU A 20 -0.58 -9.10 -1.38
C LEU A 20 -0.29 -7.64 -1.08
N LEU A 21 0.13 -7.33 0.15
CA LEU A 21 0.54 -5.98 0.54
C LEU A 21 1.78 -5.53 -0.23
N ASN A 22 2.78 -6.40 -0.40
CA ASN A 22 3.96 -6.11 -1.20
C ASN A 22 3.62 -5.87 -2.68
N GLU A 23 2.76 -6.72 -3.26
CA GLU A 23 2.28 -6.53 -4.64
C GLU A 23 1.55 -5.19 -4.81
N ARG A 24 0.65 -4.86 -3.88
CA ARG A 24 -0.06 -3.56 -3.88
C ARG A 24 0.91 -2.38 -3.74
N SER A 25 1.91 -2.48 -2.87
CA SER A 25 2.94 -1.45 -2.70
C SER A 25 3.79 -1.27 -3.96
N GLN A 26 4.13 -2.35 -4.67
CA GLN A 26 4.82 -2.25 -5.96
C GLN A 26 3.99 -1.47 -6.98
N CYS A 27 2.67 -1.72 -7.06
CA CYS A 27 1.79 -0.92 -7.91
C CYS A 27 1.82 0.56 -7.54
N ALA A 28 1.80 0.89 -6.25
CA ALA A 28 1.90 2.27 -5.79
C ALA A 28 3.23 2.90 -6.21
N LEU A 29 4.37 2.20 -6.04
CA LEU A 29 5.68 2.70 -6.47
C LEU A 29 5.74 2.99 -7.98
N GLU A 30 5.21 2.11 -8.83
CA GLU A 30 5.16 2.36 -10.27
C GLU A 30 4.24 3.55 -10.63
N ILE A 31 3.10 3.66 -9.95
CA ILE A 31 2.21 4.83 -10.08
C ILE A 31 2.96 6.12 -9.67
N GLY A 32 3.73 6.08 -8.58
CA GLY A 32 4.55 7.19 -8.12
C GLY A 32 5.54 7.67 -9.19
N LYS A 33 6.26 6.74 -9.84
CA LYS A 33 7.18 7.06 -10.95
C LYS A 33 6.46 7.74 -12.12
N LEU A 34 5.29 7.22 -12.51
CA LEU A 34 4.48 7.82 -13.57
C LEU A 34 3.98 9.22 -13.19
N LYS A 35 3.52 9.42 -11.95
CA LYS A 35 3.12 10.72 -11.42
C LYS A 35 4.28 11.72 -11.46
N GLN A 36 5.48 11.30 -11.05
CA GLN A 36 6.67 12.14 -11.08
C GLN A 36 7.03 12.58 -12.50
N ALA A 37 7.06 11.63 -13.46
CA ALA A 37 7.31 11.92 -14.87
C ALA A 37 6.28 12.90 -15.45
N ALA A 38 5.02 12.78 -15.04
CA ALA A 38 3.91 13.63 -15.46
C ALA A 38 3.76 14.93 -14.63
N LYS A 39 4.62 15.17 -13.62
CA LYS A 39 4.51 16.29 -12.66
C LYS A 39 3.15 16.36 -11.93
N ILE A 40 2.52 15.21 -11.71
CA ILE A 40 1.26 15.08 -10.98
C ILE A 40 1.57 14.98 -9.48
N PRO A 41 0.80 15.67 -8.60
CA PRO A 41 0.96 15.55 -7.16
C PRO A 41 0.81 14.10 -6.66
N LEU A 42 1.63 13.72 -5.68
CA LEU A 42 1.53 12.42 -5.01
C LEU A 42 0.21 12.26 -4.28
N TYR A 43 -0.16 13.26 -3.50
CA TYR A 43 -1.39 13.29 -2.71
C TYR A 43 -2.60 13.62 -3.58
N GLN A 44 -3.54 12.68 -3.65
CA GLN A 44 -4.77 12.78 -4.43
C GLN A 44 -5.94 12.26 -3.59
N PRO A 45 -6.57 13.12 -2.77
CA PRO A 45 -7.57 12.71 -1.78
C PRO A 45 -8.79 12.02 -2.41
N ASP A 46 -9.22 12.46 -3.59
CA ASP A 46 -10.34 11.86 -4.30
C ASP A 46 -10.05 10.40 -4.66
N ARG A 47 -8.82 10.12 -5.14
CA ARG A 47 -8.40 8.77 -5.47
C ARG A 47 -8.32 7.87 -4.24
N GLU A 48 -7.93 8.41 -3.09
CA GLU A 48 -7.89 7.66 -1.83
C GLU A 48 -9.29 7.32 -1.35
N ASN A 49 -10.23 8.28 -1.43
CA ASN A 49 -11.63 8.03 -1.12
C ASN A 49 -12.24 6.94 -2.00
N GLU A 50 -11.91 6.91 -3.30
CA GLU A 50 -12.33 5.82 -4.19
C GLU A 50 -11.79 4.45 -3.76
N VAL A 51 -10.51 4.39 -3.35
CA VAL A 51 -9.90 3.14 -2.85
C VAL A 51 -10.58 2.66 -1.56
N LEU A 52 -10.88 3.58 -0.64
CA LEU A 52 -11.58 3.27 0.61
C LEU A 52 -13.01 2.78 0.33
N ALA A 53 -13.77 3.49 -0.49
CA ALA A 53 -15.13 3.10 -0.87
C ALA A 53 -15.15 1.74 -1.58
N HIS A 54 -14.17 1.48 -2.46
CA HIS A 54 -14.03 0.19 -3.12
C HIS A 54 -13.73 -0.93 -2.11
N ALA A 55 -12.84 -0.69 -1.14
CA ALA A 55 -12.54 -1.67 -0.09
C ALA A 55 -13.77 -2.02 0.75
N GLU A 56 -14.54 -1.02 1.17
CA GLU A 56 -15.79 -1.19 1.91
C GLU A 56 -16.82 -1.97 1.09
N SER A 57 -17.02 -1.61 -0.19
CA SER A 57 -17.99 -2.29 -1.05
C SER A 57 -17.69 -3.77 -1.30
N ASN A 58 -16.43 -4.19 -1.14
CA ASN A 58 -16.01 -5.59 -1.28
C ASN A 58 -15.94 -6.34 0.07
N ASN A 59 -16.27 -5.68 1.18
CA ASN A 59 -16.27 -6.30 2.50
C ASN A 59 -17.45 -7.27 2.63
N THR A 60 -17.17 -8.56 2.59
CA THR A 60 -18.13 -9.64 2.81
C THR A 60 -17.80 -10.46 4.07
N GLY A 61 -16.85 -9.95 4.86
CA GLY A 61 -16.28 -10.64 6.01
C GLY A 61 -16.91 -10.22 7.35
N PRO A 62 -16.43 -10.80 8.45
CA PRO A 62 -16.93 -10.50 9.80
C PRO A 62 -16.46 -9.13 10.34
N LEU A 63 -15.59 -8.41 9.63
CA LEU A 63 -15.16 -7.08 10.01
C LEU A 63 -16.20 -6.04 9.60
N THR A 64 -16.34 -4.98 10.40
CA THR A 64 -17.18 -3.84 10.01
C THR A 64 -16.51 -3.02 8.91
N ASP A 65 -17.29 -2.31 8.10
CA ASP A 65 -16.75 -1.43 7.05
C ASP A 65 -15.81 -0.37 7.64
N ALA A 66 -16.14 0.16 8.81
CA ALA A 66 -15.26 1.08 9.55
C ALA A 66 -13.91 0.44 9.92
N ALA A 67 -13.86 -0.87 10.22
CA ALA A 67 -12.60 -1.56 10.45
C ALA A 67 -11.81 -1.73 9.16
N ILE A 68 -12.47 -2.09 8.04
CA ILE A 68 -11.83 -2.17 6.72
C ILE A 68 -11.27 -0.82 6.30
N ARG A 69 -12.03 0.26 6.46
CA ARG A 69 -11.58 1.63 6.18
C ARG A 69 -10.27 1.96 6.91
N ARG A 70 -10.22 1.77 8.22
CA ARG A 70 -9.01 2.06 9.03
C ARG A 70 -7.80 1.24 8.60
N LEU A 71 -8.01 -0.03 8.22
CA LEU A 71 -6.92 -0.87 7.71
C LEU A 71 -6.42 -0.33 6.36
N PHE A 72 -7.31 0.01 5.44
CA PHE A 72 -6.93 0.54 4.13
C PHE A 72 -6.30 1.93 4.20
N GLU A 73 -6.74 2.79 5.12
CA GLU A 73 -6.06 4.06 5.41
C GLU A 73 -4.59 3.81 5.76
N ARG A 74 -4.31 2.85 6.66
CA ARG A 74 -2.92 2.52 7.01
C ARG A 74 -2.14 1.97 5.83
N ILE A 75 -2.75 1.11 5.01
CA ILE A 75 -2.09 0.58 3.81
C ILE A 75 -1.76 1.70 2.80
N ILE A 76 -2.65 2.68 2.63
CA ILE A 76 -2.42 3.87 1.79
C ILE A 76 -1.27 4.71 2.36
N ASP A 77 -1.26 4.97 3.66
CA ASP A 77 -0.22 5.77 4.31
C ASP A 77 1.18 5.16 4.14
N GLU A 78 1.31 3.84 4.34
CA GLU A 78 2.58 3.13 4.18
C GLU A 78 3.02 3.08 2.71
N ALA A 79 2.09 2.88 1.77
CA ALA A 79 2.40 2.94 0.35
C ALA A 79 2.91 4.33 -0.06
N ARG A 80 2.27 5.39 0.44
CA ARG A 80 2.71 6.78 0.19
C ARG A 80 4.07 7.06 0.83
N ALA A 81 4.35 6.47 2.00
CA ALA A 81 5.66 6.58 2.63
C ALA A 81 6.75 5.93 1.77
N ALA A 82 6.50 4.72 1.27
CA ALA A 82 7.41 4.03 0.36
C ALA A 82 7.64 4.80 -0.95
N GLU A 83 6.59 5.39 -1.55
CA GLU A 83 6.71 6.25 -2.72
C GLU A 83 7.64 7.45 -2.45
N ARG A 84 7.46 8.14 -1.32
CA ARG A 84 8.32 9.30 -0.95
C ARG A 84 9.77 8.88 -0.77
N ASP A 85 10.01 7.77 -0.07
CA ASP A 85 11.37 7.28 0.19
C ASP A 85 12.10 6.89 -1.10
N ALA A 86 11.39 6.25 -2.04
CA ALA A 86 11.93 5.93 -3.36
C ALA A 86 12.31 7.20 -4.13
N MET A 87 11.44 8.21 -4.15
CA MET A 87 11.71 9.48 -4.84
C MET A 87 12.89 10.26 -4.24
N HIS A 88 13.07 10.23 -2.91
CA HIS A 88 14.21 10.89 -2.26
C HIS A 88 15.56 10.21 -2.57
N ARG A 89 15.56 8.89 -2.81
CA ARG A 89 16.77 8.16 -3.21
C ARG A 89 17.22 8.51 -4.64
N ASP A 90 16.29 8.66 -5.57
CA ASP A 90 16.63 9.00 -6.96
C ASP A 90 17.23 10.41 -7.11
N VAL A 91 16.89 11.35 -6.22
CA VAL A 91 17.44 12.72 -6.22
C VAL A 91 18.87 12.78 -5.65
N SER A 92 19.25 11.88 -4.76
CA SER A 92 20.57 11.88 -4.11
C SER A 92 21.65 11.11 -4.90
N GLY A 93 21.27 10.28 -5.88
CA GLY A 93 22.20 9.56 -6.77
C GLY A 93 22.77 10.37 -7.95
N GLY A 94 22.33 11.62 -8.16
CA GLY A 94 22.67 12.43 -9.33
C GLY A 94 23.89 13.37 -9.20
N LYS A 95 24.62 13.35 -8.08
CA LYS A 95 25.85 14.17 -7.87
C LYS A 95 27.09 13.30 -7.70
N ALA A 96 27.50 12.62 -8.77
CA ALA A 96 28.86 12.09 -8.87
C ALA A 96 29.29 12.12 -10.34
N GLY A 97 30.09 13.12 -10.72
CA GLY A 97 30.74 13.18 -12.02
C GLY A 97 30.72 14.56 -12.67
N ASN A 98 31.53 15.48 -12.15
CA ASN A 98 32.31 16.39 -13.00
C ASN A 98 33.47 16.96 -12.17
N GLU A 99 34.61 16.26 -12.21
CA GLU A 99 35.94 16.86 -12.01
C GLU A 99 36.54 17.16 -13.39
#